data_AF-A0A3R7SUR4-F1
#
_entry.id   AF-A0A3R7SUR4-F1
#
_cell.length_a   1.000
_cell.length_b   1.000
_cell.length_c   1.000
_cell.angle_alpha   90.00
_cell.angle_beta   90.00
_cell.angle_gamma   90.00
#
_symmetry.space_group_name_H-M   'P 1'
#
loop_
_entity.id
_entity.type
_entity.pdbx_description
1 polymer ?
#
loop_
_entity_poly.entity_id
_entity_poly.type
_entity_poly.pdbx_seq_one_letter_code
_entity_poly.pdbx_strand_id
1 'polypeptide(L)'
;MKAGGEGRPTVFLLTDTQIKDEAFIEDVNTLLNTGDLPNLYSNEEKAEILEKIQLVAKEEGKKMDASPLTLYGYFIDRVRSNLHLVLAVSPVGDTFRTRLRTFPSLINCCTTDWFTPWPEDALERVAHSLLQDAQLEPSLLQRCVEACKFFHHTMDVLGARYFEQLRRWCYVTPTSYLELVLTFRQLLLKKRSEILMLRDRYVTGLEKLKEAKLLITELQEELKMLQPRLVETSANTEALMIKIEQDTIQVERKKELVAADEAVANRKFADARPSRTTARRSWPRPCPPSTPPRTPSTPSSRTTSAW
;
A
#
# COMPACT_ATOMS: atom_id res chain seq x y z
N MET A 1 -15.43 -39.88 -27.76
CA MET A 1 -14.01 -40.32 -27.63
C MET A 1 -13.51 -40.43 -26.19
N LYS A 2 -13.51 -39.37 -25.37
CA LYS A 2 -12.97 -39.43 -23.99
C LYS A 2 -13.69 -40.45 -23.08
N ALA A 3 -15.02 -40.38 -23.01
CA ALA A 3 -15.81 -41.27 -22.16
C ALA A 3 -15.88 -42.72 -22.70
N GLY A 4 -16.22 -42.89 -23.98
CA GLY A 4 -16.40 -44.22 -24.58
C GLY A 4 -15.12 -44.89 -25.09
N GLY A 5 -14.24 -44.15 -25.76
CA GLY A 5 -13.01 -44.67 -26.38
C GLY A 5 -11.91 -44.90 -25.35
N GLU A 6 -11.50 -43.82 -24.67
CA GLU A 6 -10.47 -43.90 -23.62
C GLU A 6 -11.00 -44.51 -22.31
N GLY A 7 -12.32 -44.54 -22.11
CA GLY A 7 -12.92 -45.03 -20.87
C GLY A 7 -12.77 -44.07 -19.68
N ARG A 8 -12.52 -42.78 -19.93
CA ARG A 8 -12.26 -41.79 -18.87
C ARG A 8 -13.58 -41.26 -18.28
N PRO A 9 -13.80 -41.38 -16.95
CA PRO A 9 -14.93 -40.77 -16.28
C PRO A 9 -14.94 -39.25 -16.51
N THR A 10 -16.04 -38.73 -17.06
CA THR A 10 -16.18 -37.35 -17.51
C THR A 10 -17.54 -36.81 -17.07
N VAL A 11 -17.54 -35.58 -16.54
CA VAL A 11 -18.76 -34.84 -16.23
C VAL A 11 -18.97 -33.77 -17.30
N PHE A 12 -20.16 -33.71 -17.87
CA PHE A 12 -20.60 -32.64 -18.76
C PHE A 12 -21.62 -31.76 -18.02
N LEU A 13 -21.19 -30.56 -17.66
CA LEU A 13 -22.00 -29.55 -16.98
C LEU A 13 -22.58 -28.60 -18.01
N LEU A 14 -23.92 -28.54 -18.09
CA LEU A 14 -24.65 -27.58 -18.91
C LEU A 14 -25.40 -26.60 -18.01
N THR A 15 -25.10 -25.31 -18.15
CA THR A 15 -25.77 -24.24 -17.40
C THR A 15 -26.85 -23.57 -18.23
N ASP A 16 -27.88 -23.00 -17.57
CA ASP A 16 -28.99 -22.32 -18.25
C ASP A 16 -28.54 -21.24 -19.25
N THR A 17 -27.46 -20.51 -18.92
CA THR A 17 -26.86 -19.48 -19.78
C THR A 17 -26.27 -20.00 -21.09
N GLN A 18 -25.94 -21.29 -21.16
CA GLN A 18 -25.38 -21.93 -22.35
C GLN A 18 -26.48 -22.44 -23.29
N ILE A 19 -27.72 -22.57 -22.81
CA ILE A 19 -28.87 -23.05 -23.58
C ILE A 19 -29.46 -21.89 -24.38
N LYS A 20 -28.94 -21.70 -25.60
CA LYS A 20 -29.42 -20.66 -26.52
C LYS A 20 -30.59 -21.12 -27.39
N ASP A 21 -30.63 -22.41 -27.68
CA ASP A 21 -31.62 -23.05 -28.54
C ASP A 21 -32.17 -24.29 -27.81
N GLU A 22 -33.43 -24.64 -28.08
CA GLU A 22 -34.07 -25.82 -27.51
C GLU A 22 -33.53 -27.12 -28.12
N ALA A 23 -32.89 -27.05 -29.30
CA ALA A 23 -32.18 -28.18 -29.91
C ALA A 23 -31.12 -28.79 -28.96
N PHE A 24 -30.46 -27.97 -28.14
CA PHE A 24 -29.50 -28.48 -27.15
C PHE A 24 -30.16 -29.40 -26.11
N ILE A 25 -31.40 -29.11 -25.72
CA ILE A 25 -32.13 -29.92 -24.75
C ILE A 25 -32.71 -31.17 -25.41
N GLU A 26 -33.08 -31.09 -26.68
CA GLU A 26 -33.44 -32.26 -27.49
C GLU A 26 -32.27 -33.25 -27.60
N ASP A 27 -31.05 -32.75 -27.83
CA ASP A 27 -29.84 -33.56 -27.84
C ASP A 27 -29.60 -34.19 -26.45
N VAL A 28 -29.66 -33.41 -25.37
CA VAL A 28 -29.52 -33.95 -24.01
C VAL A 28 -30.57 -35.02 -23.72
N ASN A 29 -31.82 -34.79 -24.12
CA ASN A 29 -32.91 -35.74 -23.95
C ASN A 29 -32.62 -37.05 -24.70
N THR A 30 -32.11 -36.95 -25.93
CA THR A 30 -31.74 -38.11 -26.74
C THR A 30 -30.59 -38.87 -26.07
N LEU A 31 -29.54 -38.16 -25.65
CA LEU A 31 -28.39 -38.72 -24.95
C LEU A 31 -28.75 -39.42 -23.64
N LEU A 32 -29.71 -38.89 -22.87
CA LEU A 32 -30.20 -39.52 -21.63
C LEU A 32 -30.97 -40.83 -21.89
N ASN A 33 -31.71 -40.92 -23.00
CA ASN A 33 -32.51 -42.10 -23.33
C ASN A 33 -31.68 -43.21 -23.99
N THR A 34 -30.92 -42.86 -25.04
CA THR A 34 -30.21 -43.83 -25.89
C THR A 34 -28.73 -43.96 -25.58
N GLY A 35 -28.12 -42.94 -24.95
CA GLY A 35 -26.67 -42.87 -24.77
C GLY A 35 -25.90 -42.51 -26.05
N ASP A 36 -26.60 -42.17 -27.14
CA ASP A 36 -26.02 -41.79 -28.42
C ASP A 36 -26.80 -40.68 -29.09
N LEU A 37 -26.13 -39.86 -29.90
CA LEU A 37 -26.73 -38.76 -30.66
C LEU A 37 -26.74 -39.10 -32.16
N PRO A 38 -27.92 -39.13 -32.81
CA PRO A 38 -27.99 -39.40 -34.23
C PRO A 38 -27.26 -38.31 -35.02
N ASN A 39 -26.56 -38.70 -36.08
CA ASN A 39 -25.78 -37.80 -36.95
C ASN A 39 -24.69 -36.97 -36.26
N LEU A 40 -24.31 -37.32 -35.02
CA LEU A 40 -23.19 -36.65 -34.34
C LEU A 40 -21.85 -36.96 -35.01
N TYR A 41 -21.66 -38.21 -35.43
CA TYR A 41 -20.43 -38.71 -36.02
C TYR A 41 -20.56 -38.92 -37.52
N SER A 42 -19.55 -38.49 -38.27
CA SER A 42 -19.41 -38.81 -39.69
C SER A 42 -19.14 -40.31 -39.89
N ASN A 43 -19.29 -40.82 -41.11
CA ASN A 43 -18.99 -42.22 -41.40
C ASN A 43 -17.52 -42.56 -41.15
N GLU A 44 -16.62 -41.61 -41.38
CA GLU A 44 -15.18 -41.74 -41.13
C GLU A 44 -14.89 -41.82 -39.62
N GLU A 45 -15.51 -40.94 -38.82
CA GLU A 45 -15.36 -40.94 -37.35
C GLU A 45 -15.95 -42.21 -36.72
N LYS A 46 -17.06 -42.72 -37.25
CA LYS A 46 -17.63 -44.01 -36.80
C LYS A 46 -16.67 -45.17 -37.05
N ALA A 47 -15.99 -45.19 -38.19
CA ALA A 47 -14.98 -46.20 -38.47
C ALA A 47 -13.80 -46.11 -37.47
N GLU A 48 -13.33 -44.89 -37.17
CA GLU A 48 -12.28 -44.67 -36.17
C GLU A 48 -12.68 -45.12 -34.76
N ILE A 49 -13.94 -44.87 -34.36
CA ILE A 49 -14.49 -45.33 -33.07
C ILE A 49 -14.47 -46.87 -33.00
N LEU A 50 -14.91 -47.54 -34.07
CA LEU A 50 -14.96 -49.00 -34.13
C LEU A 50 -13.57 -49.63 -34.02
N GLU A 51 -12.58 -49.08 -34.72
CA GLU A 51 -11.20 -49.57 -34.64
C GLU A 51 -10.63 -49.43 -33.22
N LYS A 52 -10.82 -48.27 -32.58
CA LYS A 52 -10.36 -48.06 -31.20
C LYS A 52 -11.07 -48.98 -30.21
N ILE A 53 -12.37 -49.15 -30.34
CA ILE A 53 -13.14 -50.00 -29.41
C ILE A 53 -12.82 -51.47 -29.61
N GLN A 54 -12.52 -51.90 -30.83
CA GLN A 54 -12.05 -53.26 -31.09
C GLN A 54 -10.71 -53.54 -30.41
N LEU A 55 -9.78 -52.59 -30.41
CA LEU A 55 -8.51 -52.71 -29.68
C LEU A 55 -8.76 -52.81 -28.17
N VAL A 56 -9.57 -51.91 -27.62
CA VAL A 56 -9.87 -51.90 -26.18
C VAL A 56 -10.62 -53.17 -25.74
N ALA A 57 -11.55 -53.68 -26.54
CA ALA A 57 -12.27 -54.92 -26.23
C ALA A 57 -11.33 -56.14 -26.19
N LYS A 58 -10.30 -56.16 -27.06
CA LYS A 58 -9.25 -57.19 -27.05
C LYS A 58 -8.36 -57.06 -25.81
N GLU A 59 -7.96 -55.85 -25.43
CA GLU A 59 -7.16 -55.59 -24.23
C GLU A 59 -7.90 -55.98 -22.95
N GLU A 60 -9.20 -55.69 -22.88
CA GLU A 60 -10.07 -56.06 -21.75
C GLU A 60 -10.52 -57.53 -21.78
N GLY A 61 -10.06 -58.32 -22.76
CA GLY A 61 -10.30 -59.77 -22.85
C GLY A 61 -11.74 -60.17 -23.18
N LYS A 62 -12.58 -59.25 -23.68
CA LYS A 62 -13.97 -59.53 -24.04
C LYS A 62 -14.03 -60.21 -25.41
N LYS A 63 -14.48 -61.47 -25.45
CA LYS A 63 -14.79 -62.20 -26.69
C LYS A 63 -16.14 -61.74 -27.24
N MET A 64 -16.16 -60.57 -27.88
CA MET A 64 -17.32 -60.08 -28.63
C MET A 64 -17.17 -60.41 -30.12
N ASP A 65 -18.28 -60.69 -30.77
CA ASP A 65 -18.33 -60.83 -32.22
C ASP A 65 -17.92 -59.51 -32.88
N ALA A 66 -17.08 -59.58 -33.93
CA ALA A 66 -16.56 -58.41 -34.64
C ALA A 66 -17.61 -57.67 -35.50
N SER A 67 -18.90 -57.86 -35.21
CA SER A 67 -19.98 -57.14 -35.88
C SER A 67 -19.91 -55.66 -35.50
N PRO A 68 -19.95 -54.73 -36.49
CA PRO A 68 -19.93 -53.29 -36.23
C PRO A 68 -21.03 -52.84 -35.25
N LEU A 69 -22.20 -53.48 -35.29
CA LEU A 69 -23.32 -53.20 -34.38
C LEU A 69 -22.98 -53.55 -32.92
N THR A 70 -22.34 -54.69 -32.70
CA THR A 70 -21.96 -55.15 -31.35
C THR A 70 -20.86 -54.27 -30.76
N LEU A 71 -19.86 -53.90 -31.57
CA LEU A 71 -18.77 -52.99 -31.14
C LEU A 71 -19.30 -51.59 -30.83
N TYR A 72 -20.22 -51.07 -31.65
CA TYR A 72 -20.83 -49.76 -31.39
C TYR A 72 -21.75 -49.78 -30.16
N GLY A 73 -22.50 -50.87 -29.95
CA GLY A 73 -23.24 -51.09 -28.70
C GLY A 73 -22.31 -51.08 -27.48
N TYR A 74 -21.14 -51.72 -27.59
CA TYR A 74 -20.14 -51.70 -26.52
C TYR A 74 -19.59 -50.29 -26.24
N PHE A 75 -19.37 -49.50 -27.29
CA PHE A 75 -18.99 -48.10 -27.15
C PHE A 75 -20.04 -47.30 -26.37
N ILE A 76 -21.33 -47.45 -26.72
CA ILE A 76 -22.43 -46.77 -26.03
C ILE A 76 -22.48 -47.17 -24.55
N ASP A 77 -22.32 -48.44 -24.22
CA ASP A 77 -22.30 -48.90 -22.82
C ASP A 77 -21.16 -48.26 -22.02
N ARG A 78 -19.98 -48.11 -22.64
CA ARG A 78 -18.85 -47.39 -22.01
C ARG A 78 -19.15 -45.90 -21.87
N VAL A 79 -19.81 -45.27 -22.84
CA VAL A 79 -20.26 -43.88 -22.73
C VAL A 79 -21.22 -43.73 -21.55
N ARG A 80 -22.24 -44.59 -21.43
CA ARG A 80 -23.22 -44.56 -20.33
C ARG A 80 -22.59 -44.74 -18.95
N SER A 81 -21.53 -45.56 -18.87
CA SER A 81 -20.83 -45.82 -17.61
C SER A 81 -19.90 -44.66 -17.19
N ASN A 82 -19.36 -43.92 -18.15
CA ASN A 82 -18.32 -42.92 -17.89
C ASN A 82 -18.78 -41.46 -18.07
N LEU A 83 -19.91 -41.22 -18.74
CA LEU A 83 -20.43 -39.87 -18.97
C LEU A 83 -21.53 -39.54 -17.96
N HIS A 84 -21.26 -38.55 -17.11
CA HIS A 84 -22.24 -37.99 -16.21
C HIS A 84 -22.71 -36.63 -16.71
N LEU A 85 -24.01 -36.49 -16.93
CA LEU A 85 -24.65 -35.24 -17.36
C LEU A 85 -25.17 -34.50 -16.13
N VAL A 86 -24.77 -33.23 -15.97
CA VAL A 86 -25.25 -32.35 -14.90
C VAL A 86 -25.87 -31.12 -15.54
N LEU A 87 -27.16 -30.92 -15.29
CA LEU A 87 -27.91 -29.77 -15.78
C LEU A 87 -28.14 -28.79 -14.63
N ALA A 88 -27.58 -27.59 -14.73
CA ALA A 88 -27.75 -26.51 -13.76
C ALA A 88 -28.69 -25.45 -14.33
N VAL A 89 -29.98 -25.59 -14.01
CA VAL A 89 -31.07 -24.74 -14.52
C VAL A 89 -31.77 -23.99 -13.41
N SER A 90 -32.20 -22.77 -13.71
CA SER A 90 -32.95 -21.95 -12.76
C SER A 90 -34.43 -22.36 -12.76
N PRO A 91 -35.07 -22.54 -11.59
CA PRO A 91 -36.50 -22.78 -11.51
C PRO A 91 -37.34 -21.51 -11.73
N VAL A 92 -36.69 -20.35 -11.93
CA VAL A 92 -37.35 -19.05 -12.11
C VAL A 92 -37.93 -18.96 -13.53
N GLY A 93 -39.22 -18.62 -13.63
CA GLY A 93 -39.95 -18.50 -14.89
C GLY A 93 -40.60 -19.81 -15.35
N ASP A 94 -41.21 -19.76 -16.54
CA ASP A 94 -41.98 -20.90 -17.09
C ASP A 94 -41.18 -21.78 -18.05
N THR A 95 -39.99 -21.34 -18.49
CA THR A 95 -39.14 -22.06 -19.45
C THR A 95 -38.76 -23.43 -18.92
N PHE A 96 -38.28 -23.51 -17.67
CA PHE A 96 -37.90 -24.79 -17.06
C PHE A 96 -39.09 -25.75 -16.98
N ARG A 97 -40.26 -25.27 -16.52
CA ARG A 97 -41.49 -26.09 -16.49
C ARG A 97 -41.91 -26.58 -17.87
N THR A 98 -41.80 -25.73 -18.88
CA THR A 98 -42.11 -26.10 -20.27
C THR A 98 -41.15 -27.18 -20.77
N ARG A 99 -39.84 -27.02 -20.55
CA ARG A 99 -38.83 -28.01 -20.91
C ARG A 99 -39.08 -29.36 -20.24
N LEU A 100 -39.42 -29.37 -18.95
CA LEU A 100 -39.75 -30.60 -18.23
C LEU A 100 -40.98 -31.33 -18.79
N ARG A 101 -41.96 -30.60 -19.35
CA ARG A 101 -43.14 -31.18 -19.99
C ARG A 101 -42.83 -31.71 -21.39
N THR A 102 -41.98 -31.01 -22.14
CA THR A 102 -41.58 -31.40 -23.50
C THR A 102 -40.60 -32.60 -23.47
N PHE A 103 -39.69 -32.62 -22.49
CA PHE A 103 -38.59 -33.59 -22.39
C PHE A 103 -38.64 -34.34 -21.06
N PRO A 104 -39.46 -35.42 -20.96
CA PRO A 104 -39.65 -36.15 -19.70
C PRO A 104 -38.41 -36.92 -19.24
N SER A 105 -37.41 -37.17 -20.11
CA SER A 105 -36.19 -37.87 -19.69
C SER A 105 -35.35 -37.06 -18.70
N LEU A 106 -35.51 -35.72 -18.67
CA LEU A 106 -34.85 -34.86 -17.69
C LEU A 106 -35.28 -35.17 -16.25
N ILE A 107 -36.47 -35.74 -16.03
CA ILE A 107 -36.93 -36.17 -14.70
C ILE A 107 -36.74 -37.68 -14.53
N ASN A 108 -37.02 -38.46 -15.57
CA ASN A 108 -37.00 -39.92 -15.47
C ASN A 108 -35.58 -40.50 -15.40
N CYS A 109 -34.61 -39.85 -16.04
CA CYS A 109 -33.23 -40.34 -16.16
C CYS A 109 -32.23 -39.57 -15.30
N CYS A 110 -32.63 -38.46 -14.68
CA CYS A 110 -31.76 -37.65 -13.82
C CYS A 110 -32.28 -37.60 -12.39
N THR A 111 -31.36 -37.46 -11.44
CA THR A 111 -31.72 -37.15 -10.05
C THR A 111 -31.87 -35.63 -9.91
N THR A 112 -32.98 -35.19 -9.35
CA THR A 112 -33.20 -33.76 -9.08
C THR A 112 -32.63 -33.40 -7.70
N ASP A 113 -31.72 -32.44 -7.68
CA ASP A 113 -31.21 -31.82 -6.46
C ASP A 113 -31.74 -30.38 -6.37
N TRP A 114 -32.43 -30.07 -5.27
CA TRP A 114 -33.09 -28.77 -5.07
C TRP A 114 -32.27 -27.89 -4.13
N PHE A 115 -31.80 -26.75 -4.65
CA PHE A 115 -31.16 -25.72 -3.85
C PHE A 115 -32.21 -24.83 -3.21
N THR A 116 -32.37 -24.95 -1.90
CA THR A 116 -33.20 -24.05 -1.10
C THR A 116 -32.44 -22.78 -0.72
N PRO A 117 -33.14 -21.71 -0.31
CA PRO A 117 -32.51 -20.58 0.34
C PRO A 117 -31.64 -21.04 1.52
N TRP A 118 -30.57 -20.29 1.78
CA TRP A 118 -29.65 -20.64 2.87
C TRP A 118 -30.36 -20.56 4.22
N PRO A 119 -30.25 -21.60 5.08
CA PRO A 119 -30.78 -21.54 6.43
C PRO A 119 -29.99 -20.53 7.27
N GLU A 120 -30.57 -20.10 8.39
CA GLU A 120 -29.94 -19.14 9.31
C GLU A 120 -28.54 -19.59 9.75
N ASP A 121 -28.39 -20.86 10.10
CA ASP A 121 -27.11 -21.43 10.51
C ASP A 121 -26.02 -21.32 9.43
N ALA A 122 -26.40 -21.43 8.15
CA ALA A 122 -25.47 -21.30 7.04
C ALA A 122 -25.03 -19.84 6.87
N LEU A 123 -25.98 -18.89 6.97
CA LEU A 123 -25.69 -17.46 6.93
C LEU A 123 -24.71 -17.07 8.06
N GLU A 124 -24.95 -17.55 9.28
CA GLU A 124 -24.08 -17.28 10.42
C GLU A 124 -22.67 -17.83 10.22
N ARG A 125 -22.53 -19.08 9.78
CA ARG A 125 -21.22 -19.70 9.54
C ARG A 125 -20.43 -18.96 8.47
N VAL A 126 -21.08 -18.58 7.38
CA VAL A 126 -20.44 -17.86 6.27
C VAL A 126 -20.00 -16.47 6.72
N ALA A 127 -20.87 -15.72 7.41
CA ALA A 127 -20.50 -14.41 7.92
C ALA A 127 -19.38 -14.49 8.96
N HIS A 128 -19.41 -15.46 9.86
CA HIS A 128 -18.34 -15.69 10.83
C HIS A 128 -17.01 -15.97 10.14
N SER A 129 -17.00 -16.88 9.15
CA SER A 129 -15.78 -17.21 8.40
C SER A 129 -15.21 -16.01 7.64
N LEU A 130 -16.06 -15.16 7.05
CA LEU A 130 -15.61 -13.99 6.28
C LEU A 130 -15.12 -12.83 7.14
N LEU A 131 -15.66 -12.70 8.37
CA LEU A 131 -15.33 -11.63 9.31
C LEU A 131 -14.25 -12.00 10.33
N GLN A 132 -13.83 -13.26 10.39
CA GLN A 132 -12.77 -13.72 11.30
C GLN A 132 -11.46 -12.95 11.15
N ASP A 133 -11.08 -12.60 9.91
CA ASP A 133 -9.85 -11.85 9.61
C ASP A 133 -9.94 -10.36 10.01
N ALA A 134 -11.12 -9.87 10.37
CA ALA A 134 -11.34 -8.44 10.64
C ALA A 134 -10.84 -7.99 12.02
N GLN A 135 -10.16 -8.84 12.81
CA GLN A 135 -9.62 -8.50 14.13
C GLN A 135 -10.68 -7.81 15.01
N LEU A 136 -11.86 -8.41 15.09
CA LEU A 136 -12.94 -7.97 15.96
C LEU A 136 -12.86 -8.72 17.29
N GLU A 137 -13.28 -8.06 18.37
CA GLU A 137 -13.47 -8.73 19.65
C GLU A 137 -14.60 -9.78 19.51
N PRO A 138 -14.46 -10.98 20.10
CA PRO A 138 -15.38 -12.08 19.83
C PRO A 138 -16.86 -11.75 20.07
N SER A 139 -17.17 -10.97 21.12
CA SER A 139 -18.56 -10.59 21.40
C SER A 139 -19.13 -9.64 20.33
N LEU A 140 -18.29 -8.73 19.82
CA LEU A 140 -18.67 -7.82 18.73
C LEU A 140 -18.81 -8.55 17.39
N LEU A 141 -17.92 -9.51 17.12
CA LEU A 141 -17.98 -10.35 15.92
C LEU A 141 -19.33 -11.07 15.83
N GLN A 142 -19.76 -11.69 16.94
CA GLN A 142 -21.05 -12.39 17.00
C GLN A 142 -22.22 -11.45 16.70
N ARG A 143 -22.23 -10.24 17.28
CA ARG A 143 -23.27 -9.23 17.00
C ARG A 143 -23.26 -8.75 15.55
N CYS A 144 -22.08 -8.61 14.94
CA CYS A 144 -21.97 -8.26 13.52
C CYS A 144 -22.54 -9.37 12.63
N VAL A 145 -22.27 -10.63 12.96
CA VAL A 145 -22.83 -11.79 12.25
C VAL A 145 -24.36 -11.81 12.34
N GLU A 146 -24.91 -11.63 13.54
CA GLU A 146 -26.35 -11.53 13.77
C GLU A 146 -26.98 -10.36 12.98
N ALA A 147 -26.31 -9.21 12.93
CA ALA A 147 -26.78 -8.06 12.16
C ALA A 147 -26.79 -8.35 10.64
N CYS A 148 -25.74 -8.98 10.11
CA CYS A 148 -25.69 -9.40 8.71
C CYS A 148 -26.83 -10.36 8.37
N LYS A 149 -27.08 -11.36 9.22
CA LYS A 149 -28.23 -12.27 9.07
C LYS A 149 -29.56 -11.52 9.05
N PHE A 150 -29.77 -10.63 10.02
CA PHE A 150 -30.98 -9.82 10.13
C PHE A 150 -31.23 -8.99 8.86
N PHE A 151 -30.20 -8.34 8.32
CA PHE A 151 -30.34 -7.56 7.09
C PHE A 151 -30.73 -8.41 5.89
N HIS A 152 -30.14 -9.60 5.74
CA HIS A 152 -30.49 -10.51 4.65
C HIS A 152 -31.95 -10.95 4.73
N HIS A 153 -32.38 -11.43 5.90
CA HIS A 153 -33.76 -11.87 6.10
C HIS A 153 -34.77 -10.73 5.91
N THR A 154 -34.42 -9.52 6.37
CA THR A 154 -35.27 -8.34 6.18
C THR A 154 -35.41 -8.00 4.70
N MET A 155 -34.36 -8.17 3.88
CA MET A 155 -34.44 -7.95 2.44
C MET A 155 -35.40 -8.92 1.75
N ASP A 156 -35.47 -10.18 2.18
CA ASP A 156 -36.43 -11.14 1.63
C ASP A 156 -37.88 -10.71 1.91
N VAL A 157 -38.18 -10.31 3.15
CA VAL A 157 -39.50 -9.83 3.55
C VAL A 157 -39.87 -8.54 2.80
N LEU A 158 -38.93 -7.61 2.67
CA LEU A 158 -39.13 -6.38 1.92
C LEU A 158 -39.29 -6.63 0.42
N GLY A 159 -38.58 -7.60 -0.14
CA GLY A 159 -38.70 -8.01 -1.53
C GLY A 159 -40.10 -8.54 -1.85
N ALA A 160 -40.66 -9.37 -0.96
CA ALA A 160 -42.04 -9.84 -1.08
C ALA A 160 -43.05 -8.68 -1.05
N ARG A 161 -42.91 -7.77 -0.08
CA ARG A 161 -43.77 -6.58 0.02
C ARG A 161 -43.66 -5.67 -1.20
N TYR A 162 -42.45 -5.50 -1.73
CA TYR A 162 -42.19 -4.71 -2.94
C TYR A 162 -42.89 -5.30 -4.17
N PHE A 163 -42.88 -6.63 -4.30
CA PHE A 163 -43.62 -7.31 -5.35
C PHE A 163 -45.14 -7.12 -5.21
N GLU A 164 -45.70 -7.22 -4.01
CA GLU A 164 -47.14 -7.04 -3.78
C GLU A 164 -47.61 -5.63 -4.16
N GLN A 165 -46.82 -4.61 -3.82
CA GLN A 165 -47.19 -3.21 -4.03
C GLN A 165 -46.97 -2.73 -5.46
N LEU A 166 -45.83 -3.09 -6.07
CA LEU A 166 -45.37 -2.51 -7.33
C LEU A 166 -45.33 -3.52 -8.48
N ARG A 167 -45.63 -4.80 -8.21
CA ARG A 167 -45.55 -5.90 -9.19
C ARG A 167 -44.18 -5.99 -9.88
N ARG A 168 -43.13 -5.63 -9.14
CA ARG A 168 -41.73 -5.70 -9.58
C ARG A 168 -40.97 -6.68 -8.70
N TRP A 169 -40.28 -7.62 -9.33
CA TRP A 169 -39.46 -8.60 -8.63
C TRP A 169 -38.14 -7.98 -8.18
N CYS A 170 -37.75 -8.26 -6.94
CA CYS A 170 -36.42 -8.00 -6.40
C CYS A 170 -35.84 -9.35 -5.97
N TYR A 171 -34.78 -9.80 -6.63
CA TYR A 171 -34.16 -11.09 -6.34
C TYR A 171 -33.06 -10.91 -5.31
N VAL A 172 -33.19 -11.59 -4.18
CA VAL A 172 -32.16 -11.69 -3.16
C VAL A 172 -31.42 -13.00 -3.40
N THR A 173 -30.09 -12.93 -3.57
CA THR A 173 -29.25 -14.10 -3.85
C THR A 173 -28.18 -14.26 -2.77
N PRO A 174 -27.66 -15.49 -2.55
CA PRO A 174 -26.52 -15.69 -1.66
C PRO A 174 -25.30 -14.84 -2.06
N THR A 175 -25.10 -14.59 -3.35
CA THR A 175 -24.04 -13.70 -3.83
C THR A 175 -24.17 -12.29 -3.26
N SER A 176 -25.38 -11.72 -3.25
CA SER A 176 -25.64 -10.41 -2.64
C SER A 176 -25.36 -10.40 -1.12
N TYR A 177 -25.59 -11.52 -0.43
CA TYR A 177 -25.21 -11.66 0.98
C TYR A 177 -23.69 -11.67 1.17
N LEU A 178 -22.96 -12.44 0.35
CA LEU A 178 -21.50 -12.46 0.39
C LEU A 178 -20.94 -11.06 0.13
N GLU A 179 -21.48 -10.34 -0.85
CA GLU A 179 -21.11 -8.96 -1.15
C GLU A 179 -21.37 -8.01 0.02
N LEU A 180 -22.50 -8.13 0.71
CA LEU A 180 -22.80 -7.35 1.92
C LEU A 180 -21.70 -7.53 2.98
N VAL A 181 -21.36 -8.78 3.29
CA VAL A 181 -20.36 -9.09 4.34
C VAL A 181 -18.96 -8.63 3.91
N LEU A 182 -18.58 -8.87 2.65
CA LEU A 182 -17.29 -8.44 2.11
C LEU A 182 -17.15 -6.91 2.08
N THR A 183 -18.21 -6.21 1.67
CA THR A 183 -18.23 -4.74 1.63
C THR A 183 -18.15 -4.17 3.04
N PHE A 184 -18.88 -4.73 4.00
CA PHE A 184 -18.78 -4.35 5.40
C PHE A 184 -17.35 -4.50 5.92
N ARG A 185 -16.70 -5.63 5.65
CA ARG A 185 -15.30 -5.88 6.02
C ARG A 185 -14.36 -4.84 5.42
N GLN A 186 -14.47 -4.57 4.12
CA GLN A 186 -13.63 -3.58 3.44
C GLN A 186 -13.82 -2.18 4.02
N LEU A 187 -15.08 -1.79 4.25
CA LEU A 187 -15.41 -0.50 4.84
C LEU A 187 -14.86 -0.36 6.26
N LEU A 188 -14.99 -1.40 7.07
CA LEU A 188 -14.45 -1.44 8.43
C LEU A 188 -12.94 -1.22 8.45
N LEU A 189 -12.19 -1.93 7.60
CA LEU A 189 -10.74 -1.79 7.50
C LEU A 189 -10.35 -0.38 7.05
N LYS A 190 -11.04 0.16 6.04
CA LYS A 190 -10.81 1.52 5.55
C LYS A 190 -11.09 2.57 6.63
N LYS A 191 -12.19 2.45 7.36
CA LYS A 191 -12.52 3.40 8.44
C LYS A 191 -11.58 3.29 9.63
N ARG A 192 -11.14 2.08 9.97
CA ARG A 192 -10.10 1.89 10.99
C ARG A 192 -8.80 2.55 10.58
N SER A 193 -8.31 2.36 9.35
CA SER A 193 -7.06 2.99 8.92
C SER A 193 -7.17 4.52 8.90
N GLU A 194 -8.28 5.08 8.41
CA GLU A 194 -8.54 6.54 8.45
C GLU A 194 -8.48 7.08 9.89
N ILE A 195 -9.14 6.41 10.84
CA ILE A 195 -9.16 6.83 12.26
C ILE A 195 -7.79 6.66 12.90
N LEU A 196 -7.09 5.56 12.64
CA LEU A 196 -5.75 5.30 13.18
C LEU A 196 -4.75 6.35 12.68
N MET A 197 -4.77 6.69 11.40
CA MET A 197 -3.92 7.78 10.87
C MET A 197 -4.20 9.13 11.54
N LEU A 198 -5.48 9.46 11.75
CA LEU A 198 -5.86 10.69 12.46
C LEU A 198 -5.36 10.67 13.90
N ARG A 199 -5.56 9.56 14.62
CA ARG A 199 -5.05 9.36 15.99
C ARG A 199 -3.54 9.54 16.03
N ASP A 200 -2.81 8.89 15.13
CA ASP A 200 -1.34 8.89 15.13
C ASP A 200 -0.79 10.30 14.84
N ARG A 201 -1.48 11.07 13.99
CA ARG A 201 -1.18 12.49 13.78
C ARG A 201 -1.35 13.31 15.07
N TYR A 202 -2.43 13.11 15.81
CA TYR A 202 -2.66 13.81 17.08
C TYR A 202 -1.65 13.40 18.14
N VAL A 203 -1.34 12.11 18.26
CA VAL A 203 -0.33 11.58 19.19
C VAL A 203 1.03 12.20 18.90
N THR A 204 1.47 12.19 17.63
CA THR A 204 2.72 12.83 17.20
C THR A 204 2.71 14.32 17.53
N GLY A 205 1.60 15.03 17.30
CA GLY A 205 1.47 16.45 17.63
C GLY A 205 1.59 16.72 19.13
N LEU A 206 0.96 15.89 19.97
CA LEU A 206 1.05 15.99 21.42
C LEU A 206 2.47 15.70 21.94
N GLU A 207 3.16 14.73 21.35
CA GLU A 207 4.57 14.44 21.65
C GLU A 207 5.45 15.65 21.33
N LYS A 208 5.27 16.29 20.16
CA LYS A 208 6.02 17.50 19.81
C LYS A 208 5.73 18.68 20.73
N LEU A 209 4.49 18.86 21.18
CA LEU A 209 4.15 19.88 22.18
C LEU A 209 4.81 19.59 23.54
N LYS A 210 4.88 18.32 23.93
CA LYS A 210 5.56 17.89 25.15
C LYS A 210 7.07 18.13 25.06
N GLU A 211 7.71 17.77 23.94
CA GLU A 211 9.12 18.04 23.67
C GLU A 211 9.41 19.55 23.73
N ALA A 212 8.60 20.38 23.04
CA ALA A 212 8.78 21.83 23.04
C ALA A 212 8.63 22.44 24.44
N LYS A 213 7.69 21.94 25.25
CA LYS A 213 7.53 22.38 26.63
C LYS A 213 8.77 22.11 27.47
N LEU A 214 9.37 20.92 27.34
CA LEU A 214 10.61 20.56 28.05
C LEU A 214 11.77 21.49 27.64
N LEU A 215 11.92 21.74 26.34
CA LEU A 215 12.95 22.64 25.83
C LEU A 215 12.74 24.09 26.29
N ILE A 216 11.49 24.57 26.33
CA ILE A 216 11.18 25.90 26.87
C ILE A 216 11.52 25.98 28.37
N THR A 217 11.26 24.93 29.15
CA THR A 217 11.62 24.93 30.58
C THR A 217 13.14 24.96 30.78
N GLU A 218 13.91 24.22 29.97
CA GLU A 218 15.39 24.27 30.00
C GLU A 218 15.91 25.66 29.64
N LEU A 219 15.41 26.27 28.55
CA LEU A 219 15.80 27.63 28.14
C LEU A 219 15.44 28.68 29.20
N GLN A 220 14.32 28.52 29.91
CA GLN A 220 13.94 29.41 31.01
C GLN A 220 14.90 29.31 32.20
N GLU A 221 15.39 28.12 32.51
CA GLU A 221 16.42 27.92 33.55
C GLU A 221 17.76 28.53 33.14
N GLU A 222 18.18 28.32 31.89
CA GLU A 222 19.40 28.94 31.34
C GLU A 222 19.33 30.48 31.38
N LEU A 223 18.20 31.07 30.96
CA LEU A 223 18.00 32.53 31.02
C LEU A 223 18.09 33.06 32.45
N LYS A 224 17.48 32.36 33.43
CA LYS A 224 17.59 32.74 34.84
C LYS A 224 19.03 32.71 35.34
N MET A 225 19.84 31.75 34.88
CA MET A 225 21.27 31.68 35.24
C MET A 225 22.12 32.76 34.55
N LEU A 226 21.84 33.07 33.29
CA LEU A 226 22.60 34.05 32.51
C LEU A 226 22.27 35.50 32.90
N GLN A 227 21.06 35.78 33.39
CA GLN A 227 20.63 37.12 33.76
C GLN A 227 21.51 37.83 34.80
N PRO A 228 21.87 37.23 35.96
CA PRO A 228 22.75 37.88 36.92
C PRO A 228 24.16 38.09 36.36
N ARG A 229 24.68 37.11 35.59
CA ARG A 229 26.00 37.22 34.96
C ARG A 229 26.06 38.36 33.96
N LEU A 230 24.97 38.59 33.21
CA LEU A 230 24.88 39.72 32.29
C LEU A 230 24.95 41.06 33.04
N VAL A 231 24.21 41.21 34.14
CA VAL A 231 24.23 42.42 34.98
C VAL A 231 25.61 42.66 35.59
N GLU A 232 26.28 41.61 36.06
CA GLU A 232 27.65 41.71 36.57
C GLU A 232 28.61 42.14 35.45
N THR A 233 28.52 41.53 34.27
CA THR A 233 29.37 41.91 33.13
C THR A 233 29.06 43.32 32.64
N SER A 234 27.80 43.77 32.63
CA SER A 234 27.45 45.13 32.21
C SER A 234 27.97 46.16 33.21
N ALA A 235 27.81 45.91 34.52
CA ALA A 235 28.38 46.75 35.57
C ALA A 235 29.92 46.80 35.49
N ASN A 236 30.57 45.67 35.20
CA ASN A 236 32.02 45.61 34.99
C ASN A 236 32.44 46.39 33.74
N THR A 237 31.67 46.33 32.64
CA THR A 237 31.94 47.13 31.43
C THR A 237 31.70 48.62 31.64
N GLU A 238 30.67 49.02 32.39
CA GLU A 238 30.42 50.41 32.76
C GLU A 238 31.54 50.95 33.65
N ALA A 239 31.97 50.17 34.66
CA ALA A 239 33.11 50.52 35.50
C ALA A 239 34.42 50.63 34.70
N LEU A 240 34.62 49.75 33.72
CA LEU A 240 35.76 49.83 32.81
C LEU A 240 35.67 51.07 31.91
N MET A 241 34.49 51.42 31.42
CA MET A 241 34.26 52.61 30.60
C MET A 241 34.59 53.89 31.38
N ILE A 242 34.17 53.98 32.65
CA ILE A 242 34.53 55.11 33.53
C ILE A 242 36.05 55.19 33.74
N LYS A 243 36.73 54.05 33.93
CA LYS A 243 38.19 54.02 34.01
C LYS A 243 38.85 54.48 32.71
N ILE A 244 38.33 54.05 31.56
CA ILE A 244 38.81 54.50 30.25
C ILE A 244 38.61 56.00 30.11
N GLU A 245 37.47 56.57 30.51
CA GLU A 245 37.25 58.02 30.48
C GLU A 245 38.27 58.76 31.39
N GLN A 246 38.49 58.28 32.61
CA GLN A 246 39.50 58.86 33.51
C GLN A 246 40.91 58.75 32.93
N ASP A 247 41.26 57.60 32.36
CA ASP A 247 42.54 57.37 31.71
C ASP A 247 42.67 58.23 30.44
N THR A 248 41.61 58.48 29.68
CA THR A 248 41.65 59.40 28.52
C THR A 248 41.92 60.84 28.95
N ILE A 249 41.29 61.32 30.03
CA ILE A 249 41.59 62.65 30.59
C ILE A 249 43.03 62.75 31.08
N GLN A 250 43.56 61.68 31.70
CA GLN A 250 44.96 61.64 32.12
C GLN A 250 45.92 61.58 30.92
N VAL A 251 45.57 60.82 29.88
CA VAL A 251 46.32 60.74 28.63
C VAL A 251 46.29 62.08 27.90
N GLU A 252 45.16 62.79 27.88
CA GLU A 252 45.06 64.15 27.32
C GLU A 252 45.90 65.15 28.10
N ARG A 253 45.84 65.16 29.44
CA ARG A 253 46.74 65.98 30.26
C ARG A 253 48.21 65.65 30.04
N LYS A 254 48.56 64.37 29.90
CA LYS A 254 49.93 63.95 29.55
C LYS A 254 50.29 64.35 28.12
N LYS A 255 49.37 64.31 27.16
CA LYS A 255 49.58 64.82 25.80
C LYS A 255 49.82 66.33 25.80
N GLU A 256 49.11 67.10 26.60
CA GLU A 256 49.34 68.54 26.74
C GLU A 256 50.70 68.85 27.36
N LEU A 257 51.11 68.10 28.39
CA LEU A 257 52.45 68.21 28.98
C LEU A 257 53.54 67.81 27.97
N VAL A 258 53.36 66.72 27.25
CA VAL A 258 54.30 66.29 26.20
C VAL A 258 54.33 67.31 25.06
N ALA A 259 53.21 67.91 24.68
CA ALA A 259 53.17 68.97 23.67
C ALA A 259 53.85 70.26 24.17
N ALA A 260 53.75 70.59 25.46
CA ALA A 260 54.47 71.69 26.08
C ALA A 260 55.98 71.41 26.15
N ASP A 261 56.38 70.19 26.54
CA ASP A 261 57.77 69.73 26.52
C ASP A 261 58.33 69.68 25.10
N GLU A 262 57.50 69.31 24.11
CA GLU A 262 57.85 69.30 22.69
C GLU A 262 57.97 70.74 22.15
N ALA A 263 57.17 71.69 22.63
CA ALA A 263 57.31 73.11 22.33
C ALA A 263 58.56 73.71 22.99
N VAL A 264 58.91 73.30 24.21
CA VAL A 264 60.17 73.68 24.89
C VAL A 264 61.37 73.03 24.21
N ALA A 265 61.28 71.77 23.80
CA ALA A 265 62.30 71.08 23.02
C ALA A 265 62.47 71.74 21.66
N ASN A 266 61.38 72.14 20.97
CA ASN A 266 61.43 72.88 19.72
C ASN A 266 62.00 74.30 19.90
N ARG A 267 61.71 74.98 21.02
CA ARG A 267 62.37 76.25 21.37
C ARG A 267 63.87 76.05 21.63
N LYS A 268 64.27 75.03 22.39
CA LYS A 268 65.68 74.65 22.58
C LYS A 268 66.34 74.25 21.25
N PHE A 269 65.62 73.60 20.33
CA PHE A 269 66.09 73.26 18.99
C PHE A 269 66.21 74.51 18.09
N ALA A 270 65.31 75.49 18.25
CA ALA A 270 65.33 76.78 17.56
C ALA A 270 66.44 77.71 18.09
N ASP A 271 66.70 77.72 19.40
CA ASP A 271 67.80 78.45 20.04
C ASP A 271 69.17 77.80 19.79
N ALA A 272 69.20 76.47 19.60
CA ALA A 272 70.37 75.75 19.10
C ALA A 272 70.58 75.93 17.58
N ARG A 273 69.62 76.49 16.85
CA ARG A 273 69.72 76.72 15.40
C ARG A 273 70.78 77.77 15.04
N PRO A 274 70.90 78.94 15.69
CA PRO A 274 71.98 79.89 15.42
C PRO A 274 73.37 79.35 15.80
N SER A 275 73.52 78.55 16.85
CA SER A 275 74.81 77.93 17.25
C SER A 275 75.23 76.78 16.30
N ARG A 276 74.26 76.01 15.79
CA ARG A 276 74.55 74.97 14.78
C ARG A 276 74.84 75.57 13.40
N THR A 277 74.24 76.73 13.06
CA THR A 277 74.48 77.40 11.78
C THR A 277 75.82 78.15 11.76
N THR A 278 76.30 78.65 12.90
CA THR A 278 77.67 79.18 13.06
C THR A 278 78.72 78.06 13.06
N ALA A 279 78.46 76.93 13.74
CA ALA A 279 79.34 75.76 13.66
C ALA A 279 79.43 75.15 12.24
N ARG A 280 78.37 75.26 11.42
CA ARG A 280 78.38 74.79 10.02
C ARG A 280 79.14 75.71 9.06
N ARG A 281 79.49 76.96 9.47
CA ARG A 281 80.33 77.88 8.68
C ARG A 281 81.84 77.73 8.96
N SER A 282 82.24 77.11 10.07
CA SER A 282 83.65 76.92 10.45
C SER A 282 84.21 75.52 10.19
N TRP A 283 83.45 74.62 9.56
CA TRP A 283 83.91 73.26 9.25
C TRP A 283 84.46 73.17 7.81
N PRO A 284 85.75 72.84 7.61
CA PRO A 284 86.33 72.61 6.29
C PRO A 284 85.74 71.38 5.60
N ARG A 285 85.67 71.47 4.27
CA ARG A 285 85.00 70.55 3.33
C ARG A 285 85.41 69.07 3.52
N PRO A 286 84.47 68.11 3.59
CA PRO A 286 84.81 66.69 3.56
C PRO A 286 85.24 66.22 2.15
N CYS A 287 86.20 65.30 2.11
CA CYS A 287 86.84 64.71 0.93
C CYS A 287 85.88 63.97 -0.04
N PRO A 288 86.29 63.78 -1.33
CA PRO A 288 85.50 63.08 -2.33
C PRO A 288 85.41 61.55 -2.08
N PRO A 289 84.45 60.87 -2.72
CA PRO A 289 83.89 59.60 -2.24
C PRO A 289 84.65 58.37 -2.77
N SER A 290 84.58 57.27 -2.02
CA SER A 290 84.86 55.93 -2.52
C SER A 290 83.57 55.12 -2.64
N THR A 291 83.37 54.54 -3.82
CA THR A 291 82.23 53.75 -4.30
C THR A 291 82.15 52.34 -3.67
N PRO A 292 81.00 51.65 -3.81
CA PRO A 292 80.47 50.64 -2.89
C PRO A 292 80.76 49.19 -3.33
N PRO A 293 80.11 48.19 -2.70
CA PRO A 293 79.44 47.21 -3.54
C PRO A 293 78.01 46.85 -3.13
N ARG A 294 77.33 46.27 -4.12
CA ARG A 294 75.91 45.95 -4.29
C ARG A 294 75.51 44.60 -3.64
N THR A 295 74.33 44.59 -2.98
CA THR A 295 73.23 43.57 -3.01
C THR A 295 73.54 42.08 -2.68
N PRO A 296 72.56 41.14 -2.54
CA PRO A 296 71.11 41.22 -2.24
C PRO A 296 70.57 40.21 -1.17
N SER A 297 69.34 40.45 -0.70
CA SER A 297 68.20 39.55 -0.38
C SER A 297 68.33 38.28 0.50
N THR A 298 67.62 38.30 1.66
CA THR A 298 66.74 37.28 2.33
C THR A 298 67.24 35.84 2.61
N PRO A 299 66.84 35.21 3.75
CA PRO A 299 65.53 34.52 3.91
C PRO A 299 64.89 34.66 5.32
N SER A 300 63.57 34.65 5.48
CA SER A 300 62.62 33.53 5.71
C SER A 300 62.74 32.76 7.05
N SER A 301 61.57 32.33 7.55
CA SER A 301 61.28 31.28 8.56
C SER A 301 61.19 31.74 10.02
N ARG A 302 60.38 31.16 10.91
CA ARG A 302 59.26 30.19 10.92
C ARG A 302 58.71 30.25 12.38
N THR A 303 57.40 30.29 12.61
CA THR A 303 56.55 29.18 13.10
C THR A 303 56.86 28.62 14.48
N THR A 304 55.85 28.59 15.37
CA THR A 304 55.35 27.47 16.24
C THR A 304 54.29 28.08 17.20
N SER A 305 52.98 27.77 17.17
CA SER A 305 52.20 26.52 17.34
C SER A 305 51.85 26.18 18.79
N ALA A 306 50.63 25.62 18.95
CA ALA A 306 50.02 24.90 20.10
C ALA A 306 49.12 25.78 20.99
N TRP A 307 47.83 25.49 21.25
CA TRP A 307 46.98 24.30 21.08
C TRP A 307 45.59 24.70 20.57
#